data_AF-A0A6A3ITM1-F1
#
_entry.id   AF-A0A6A3ITM1-F1
#
_cell.length_a   1.000
_cell.length_b   1.000
_cell.length_c   1.000
_cell.angle_alpha   90.00
_cell.angle_beta   90.00
_cell.angle_gamma   90.00
#
_symmetry.space_group_name_H-M   'P 1'
#
loop_
_entity.id
_entity.type
_entity.pdbx_description
1 polymer ?
#
loop_
_entity_poly.entity_id
_entity_poly.type
_entity_poly.pdbx_seq_one_letter_code
_entity_poly.pdbx_strand_id
1 'polypeptide(L)'
;MASPSLLLVQHALPPAIQAIPHVAQHVSEFLLPTTMDAAVYNDQQRVLKAFEGFRPYTTGAMDGAAANGRLDILRRLHSERDEGCSSSAFIGAASNGHVEVLKWLYKFYPQLRQGLQELLELREATKHGHLDCVLFLLRFTLLQRSDRGKLLVTAAANGHVAVARVFLRGTIDAHRALAAAAANEGLTRLLLNTFDPYAKKALEKAIEGGHIDTVELLVKAVHEIIVKSAFRETAAVVGADTMRLILERIPLKDKVLATVLQIAAENNKCDLVQVLLEKCPSMETTGRNVGWGGSRITNPIHSAVAGAMFDAADTGRLDMLRILTKKSASYAGDTLCRAVNNDQWEVQKLLLEVCEAKYLKERRMAPSITSMLEQAAADDDLEILQQIFTKCGEVDIGDALGTAVKNDSVKVVRSVF
;
A
#
# COMPACT_ATOMS: atom_id res chain seq x y z
N MET A 1 54.79 20.63 -6.91
CA MET A 1 55.13 20.15 -5.56
C MET A 1 54.00 19.23 -5.13
N ALA A 2 54.29 17.94 -4.91
CA ALA A 2 53.27 16.92 -4.69
C ALA A 2 52.59 17.11 -3.33
N SER A 3 51.26 17.15 -3.32
CA SER A 3 50.45 17.16 -2.11
C SER A 3 50.76 15.89 -1.29
N PRO A 4 51.12 16.00 0.01
CA PRO A 4 51.38 14.81 0.81
C PRO A 4 50.04 14.10 1.04
N SER A 5 49.95 12.88 0.54
CA SER A 5 48.79 12.00 0.71
C SER A 5 48.63 11.62 2.18
N LEU A 6 47.38 11.70 2.66
CA LEU A 6 46.89 11.42 4.01
C LEU A 6 47.17 9.98 4.52
N LEU A 7 47.86 9.15 3.75
CA LEU A 7 48.23 7.76 4.03
C LEU A 7 49.63 7.60 4.65
N LEU A 8 50.39 8.69 4.83
CA LEU A 8 51.79 8.65 5.29
C LEU A 8 51.97 8.81 6.82
N VAL A 9 50.90 8.84 7.62
CA VAL A 9 50.96 9.12 9.07
C VAL A 9 51.91 8.18 9.81
N GLN A 10 52.00 6.91 9.39
CA GLN A 10 52.96 5.96 9.96
C GLN A 10 54.43 6.42 9.86
N HIS A 11 54.80 7.17 8.82
CA HIS A 11 56.16 7.64 8.59
C HIS A 11 56.52 8.89 9.40
N ALA A 12 55.53 9.58 9.96
CA ALA A 12 55.72 10.70 10.87
C ALA A 12 55.93 10.26 12.33
N LEU A 13 55.68 8.98 12.65
CA LEU A 13 55.86 8.44 13.99
C LEU A 13 57.34 8.18 14.31
N PRO A 14 57.80 8.31 15.57
CA PRO A 14 59.15 7.92 15.96
C PRO A 14 59.46 6.45 15.60
N PRO A 15 60.71 6.11 15.21
CA PRO A 15 61.08 4.74 14.83
C PRO A 15 60.75 3.68 15.88
N ALA A 16 60.80 4.04 17.17
CA ALA A 16 60.44 3.17 18.28
C ALA A 16 58.93 2.80 18.30
N ILE A 17 58.06 3.71 17.86
CA ILE A 17 56.61 3.48 17.75
C ILE A 17 56.28 2.75 16.46
N GLN A 18 56.99 3.06 15.36
CA GLN A 18 56.89 2.32 14.09
C GLN A 18 57.26 0.84 14.25
N ALA A 19 58.21 0.52 15.14
CA ALA A 19 58.60 -0.85 15.45
C ALA A 19 57.51 -1.69 16.14
N ILE A 20 56.38 -1.07 16.53
CA ILE A 20 55.23 -1.72 17.16
C ILE A 20 54.01 -1.57 16.24
N PRO A 21 53.79 -2.51 15.29
CA PRO A 21 52.84 -2.31 14.19
C PRO A 21 51.39 -2.05 14.62
N HIS A 22 50.92 -2.72 15.68
CA HIS A 22 49.55 -2.56 16.17
C HIS A 22 49.31 -1.18 16.81
N VAL A 23 50.31 -0.64 17.52
CA VAL A 23 50.24 0.72 18.10
C VAL A 23 50.30 1.76 16.99
N ALA A 24 51.20 1.59 16.02
CA ALA A 24 51.29 2.48 14.86
C ALA A 24 49.98 2.49 14.05
N GLN A 25 49.33 1.33 13.89
CA GLN A 25 48.03 1.21 13.24
C GLN A 25 46.93 1.92 14.03
N HIS A 26 46.82 1.70 15.35
CA HIS A 26 45.80 2.38 16.18
C HIS A 26 45.99 3.91 16.21
N VAL A 27 47.23 4.37 16.28
CA VAL A 27 47.56 5.80 16.18
C VAL A 27 47.20 6.35 14.81
N SER A 28 47.44 5.59 13.74
CA SER A 28 47.08 6.00 12.38
C SER A 28 45.57 6.05 12.18
N GLU A 29 44.82 5.07 12.69
CA GLU A 29 43.34 5.03 12.68
C GLU A 29 42.75 6.22 13.47
N PHE A 30 43.33 6.55 14.62
CA PHE A 30 42.94 7.70 15.42
C PHE A 30 43.22 9.04 14.72
N LEU A 31 44.37 9.13 14.04
CA LEU A 31 44.79 10.33 13.30
C LEU A 31 44.24 10.41 11.88
N LEU A 32 43.35 9.50 11.48
CA LEU A 32 42.66 9.61 10.21
C LEU A 32 41.94 10.96 10.13
N PRO A 33 42.00 11.66 8.98
CA PRO A 33 41.34 12.95 8.80
C PRO A 33 39.87 12.94 9.18
N THR A 34 39.16 11.87 8.87
CA THR A 34 37.75 11.68 9.24
C THR A 34 37.53 11.58 10.74
N THR A 35 38.42 10.91 11.48
CA THR A 35 38.38 10.80 12.95
C THR A 35 38.64 12.17 13.60
N MET A 36 39.60 12.92 13.05
CA MET A 36 39.92 14.27 13.54
C MET A 36 38.83 15.28 13.19
N ASP A 37 38.26 15.22 11.99
CA ASP A 37 37.09 16.01 11.61
C ASP A 37 35.93 15.75 12.58
N ALA A 38 35.66 14.49 12.92
CA ALA A 38 34.67 14.11 13.91
C ALA A 38 34.96 14.65 15.32
N ALA A 39 36.21 14.57 15.76
CA ALA A 39 36.62 15.18 17.03
C ALA A 39 36.37 16.70 17.04
N VAL A 40 36.57 17.38 15.90
CA VAL A 40 36.32 18.81 15.77
C VAL A 40 34.85 19.15 15.94
N TYR A 41 33.95 18.57 15.13
CA TYR A 41 32.54 18.96 15.18
C TYR A 41 31.76 18.38 16.37
N ASN A 42 32.33 17.38 17.07
CA ASN A 42 31.84 16.92 18.37
C ASN A 42 32.50 17.63 19.56
N ASP A 43 33.28 18.69 19.29
CA ASP A 43 33.93 19.54 20.30
C ASP A 43 34.79 18.77 21.32
N GLN A 44 35.50 17.75 20.85
CA GLN A 44 36.36 16.91 21.68
C GLN A 44 37.69 17.62 21.96
N GLN A 45 37.64 18.71 22.73
CA GLN A 45 38.77 19.60 23.03
C GLN A 45 40.00 18.87 23.60
N ARG A 46 39.79 17.80 24.38
CA ARG A 46 40.88 16.97 24.90
C ARG A 46 41.66 16.28 23.78
N VAL A 47 40.95 15.74 22.80
CA VAL A 47 41.56 15.13 21.60
C VAL A 47 42.25 16.22 20.78
N LEU A 48 41.58 17.34 20.52
CA LEU A 48 42.15 18.43 19.72
C LEU A 48 43.43 19.01 20.35
N LYS A 49 43.47 19.21 21.67
CA LYS A 49 44.64 19.71 22.39
C LYS A 49 45.81 18.72 22.41
N ALA A 50 45.52 17.41 22.47
CA ALA A 50 46.56 16.39 22.41
C ALA A 50 47.31 16.38 21.06
N PHE A 51 46.70 16.92 20.00
CA PHE A 51 47.20 16.88 18.64
C PHE A 51 47.32 18.26 17.97
N GLU A 52 47.39 19.33 18.76
CA GLU A 52 47.34 20.75 18.31
C GLU A 52 48.44 21.12 17.28
N GLY A 53 49.56 20.39 17.25
CA GLY A 53 50.65 20.56 16.27
C GLY A 53 50.46 19.84 14.94
N PHE A 54 49.48 18.93 14.83
CA PHE A 54 49.21 18.13 13.63
C PHE A 54 47.83 18.50 13.08
N ARG A 55 47.78 18.96 11.81
CA ARG A 55 46.55 19.50 11.20
C ARG A 55 45.99 18.63 10.06
N PRO A 56 45.60 17.35 10.28
CA PRO A 56 45.11 16.46 9.23
C PRO A 56 43.61 16.68 8.94
N TYR A 57 43.11 17.92 8.94
CA TYR A 57 41.68 18.17 8.80
C TYR A 57 41.28 18.33 7.34
N THR A 58 40.03 18.04 7.03
CA THR A 58 39.45 18.26 5.70
C THR A 58 38.27 19.22 5.76
N THR A 59 37.62 19.47 4.62
CA THR A 59 36.33 20.17 4.58
C THR A 59 35.27 19.47 5.44
N GLY A 60 35.44 18.17 5.75
CA GLY A 60 34.58 17.37 6.61
C GLY A 60 34.41 17.92 8.03
N ALA A 61 35.42 18.61 8.59
CA ALA A 61 35.29 19.26 9.89
C ALA A 61 34.22 20.36 9.87
N MET A 62 34.23 21.22 8.85
CA MET A 62 33.23 22.28 8.69
C MET A 62 31.88 21.72 8.24
N ASP A 63 31.87 20.72 7.35
CA ASP A 63 30.64 20.08 6.89
C ASP A 63 29.87 19.43 8.05
N GLY A 64 30.56 18.68 8.92
CA GLY A 64 29.97 18.07 10.11
C GLY A 64 29.57 19.11 11.17
N ALA A 65 30.34 20.18 11.34
CA ALA A 65 29.96 21.28 12.24
C ALA A 65 28.68 21.96 11.76
N ALA A 66 28.53 22.15 10.45
CA ALA A 66 27.32 22.71 9.86
C ALA A 66 26.12 21.78 10.01
N ALA A 67 26.29 20.48 9.76
CA ALA A 67 25.24 19.48 9.95
C ALA A 67 24.75 19.37 11.40
N ASN A 68 25.61 19.67 12.38
CA ASN A 68 25.27 19.67 13.81
C ASN A 68 24.88 21.06 14.37
N GLY A 69 24.79 22.08 13.54
CA GLY A 69 24.35 23.42 13.97
C GLY A 69 25.38 24.19 14.80
N ARG A 70 26.65 23.75 14.80
CA ARG A 70 27.74 24.30 15.62
C ARG A 70 28.36 25.53 14.97
N LEU A 71 27.61 26.64 14.99
CA LEU A 71 28.04 27.93 14.41
C LEU A 71 29.29 28.51 15.11
N ASP A 72 29.44 28.24 16.40
CA ASP A 72 30.63 28.55 17.20
C ASP A 72 31.89 27.91 16.60
N ILE A 73 31.82 26.61 16.32
CA ILE A 73 32.92 25.85 15.74
C ILE A 73 33.19 26.31 14.31
N LEU A 74 32.15 26.55 13.50
CA LEU A 74 32.31 27.05 12.13
C LEU A 74 33.05 28.40 12.08
N ARG A 75 32.71 29.33 12.97
CA ARG A 75 33.38 30.64 13.04
C ARG A 75 34.86 30.48 13.42
N ARG A 76 35.17 29.62 14.39
CA ARG A 76 36.54 29.32 14.81
C ARG A 76 37.34 28.70 13.65
N LEU A 77 36.80 27.67 13.01
CA LEU A 77 37.46 27.00 11.89
C LEU A 77 37.68 27.95 10.71
N HIS A 78 36.73 28.84 10.42
CA HIS A 78 36.89 29.85 9.38
C HIS A 78 38.00 30.85 9.65
N SER A 79 38.25 31.22 10.91
CA SER A 79 39.33 32.15 11.27
C SER A 79 40.71 31.48 11.35
N GLU A 80 40.76 30.17 11.55
CA GLU A 80 42.00 29.43 11.85
C GLU A 80 42.52 28.62 10.66
N ARG A 81 41.76 28.53 9.56
CA ARG A 81 41.96 27.56 8.48
C ARG A 81 41.57 28.06 7.09
N ASP A 82 42.20 27.46 6.07
CA ASP A 82 42.03 27.84 4.67
C ASP A 82 41.29 26.80 3.80
N GLU A 83 41.11 25.54 4.26
CA GLU A 83 40.50 24.48 3.41
C GLU A 83 39.00 24.72 3.15
N GLY A 84 38.31 25.42 4.05
CA GLY A 84 36.90 25.78 3.91
C GLY A 84 35.92 24.62 4.12
N CYS A 85 34.76 24.72 3.47
CA CYS A 85 33.70 23.71 3.52
C CYS A 85 33.32 23.24 2.12
N SER A 86 32.57 22.15 2.03
CA SER A 86 31.98 21.69 0.77
C SER A 86 30.51 22.09 0.67
N SER A 87 29.86 21.75 -0.46
CA SER A 87 28.41 21.87 -0.61
C SER A 87 27.64 21.03 0.43
N SER A 88 28.27 20.01 1.02
CA SER A 88 27.67 19.17 2.07
C SER A 88 27.34 19.96 3.34
N ALA A 89 28.10 21.02 3.68
CA ALA A 89 27.78 21.89 4.80
C ALA A 89 26.39 22.54 4.67
N PHE A 90 26.04 23.01 3.46
CA PHE A 90 24.75 23.63 3.17
C PHE A 90 23.61 22.61 3.27
N ILE A 91 23.78 21.45 2.64
CA ILE A 91 22.79 20.37 2.65
C ILE A 91 22.57 19.85 4.06
N GLY A 92 23.64 19.60 4.82
CA GLY A 92 23.59 19.14 6.20
C GLY A 92 22.91 20.14 7.13
N ALA A 93 23.22 21.43 7.01
CA ALA A 93 22.55 22.47 7.79
C ALA A 93 21.06 22.57 7.43
N ALA A 94 20.70 22.45 6.16
CA ALA A 94 19.31 22.49 5.70
C ALA A 94 18.51 21.26 6.13
N SER A 95 19.09 20.07 6.02
CA SER A 95 18.49 18.78 6.41
C SER A 95 18.24 18.69 7.92
N ASN A 96 19.08 19.32 8.73
CA ASN A 96 18.95 19.34 10.20
C ASN A 96 18.32 20.63 10.77
N GLY A 97 17.89 21.57 9.92
CA GLY A 97 17.11 22.74 10.36
C GLY A 97 17.93 23.89 10.96
N HIS A 98 19.24 23.94 10.69
CA HIS A 98 20.15 24.94 11.25
C HIS A 98 20.19 26.23 10.42
N VAL A 99 19.11 27.03 10.50
CA VAL A 99 18.95 28.25 9.69
C VAL A 99 20.04 29.30 9.93
N GLU A 100 20.54 29.45 11.16
CA GLU A 100 21.62 30.41 11.47
C GLU A 100 22.96 30.00 10.87
N VAL A 101 23.21 28.69 10.79
CA VAL A 101 24.36 28.14 10.06
C VAL A 101 24.20 28.41 8.57
N LEU A 102 23.02 28.14 7.99
CA LEU A 102 22.74 28.44 6.58
C LEU A 102 22.95 29.93 6.25
N LYS A 103 22.42 30.84 7.07
CA LYS A 103 22.64 32.29 6.92
C LYS A 103 24.12 32.66 6.89
N TRP A 104 24.90 32.04 7.78
CA TRP A 104 26.34 32.27 7.85
C TRP A 104 27.07 31.71 6.63
N LEU A 105 26.78 30.46 6.23
CA LEU A 105 27.37 29.84 5.04
C LEU A 105 27.06 30.63 3.76
N TYR A 106 25.81 31.08 3.60
CA TYR A 106 25.37 31.91 2.48
C TYR A 106 26.09 33.27 2.41
N LYS A 107 26.50 33.81 3.56
CA LYS A 107 27.21 35.09 3.64
C LYS A 107 28.70 34.95 3.27
N PHE A 108 29.36 33.90 3.75
CA PHE A 108 30.82 33.76 3.65
C PHE A 108 31.30 32.84 2.52
N TYR A 109 30.44 31.95 2.00
CA TYR A 109 30.78 31.01 0.92
C TYR A 109 29.83 31.08 -0.28
N PRO A 110 29.58 32.28 -0.87
CA PRO A 110 28.64 32.43 -2.00
C PRO A 110 29.07 31.67 -3.25
N GLN A 111 30.36 31.39 -3.44
CA GLN A 111 30.91 30.65 -4.57
C GLN A 111 30.49 29.18 -4.57
N LEU A 112 30.33 28.57 -3.39
CA LEU A 112 29.93 27.16 -3.27
C LEU A 112 28.46 26.94 -3.60
N ARG A 113 27.66 28.03 -3.60
CA ARG A 113 26.25 28.01 -3.98
C ARG A 113 26.04 27.64 -5.46
N GLN A 114 26.90 28.13 -6.35
CA GLN A 114 26.74 27.93 -7.79
C GLN A 114 26.92 26.46 -8.20
N GLY A 115 27.63 25.67 -7.37
CA GLY A 115 27.79 24.23 -7.54
C GLY A 115 26.63 23.38 -7.00
N LEU A 116 25.66 23.98 -6.28
CA LEU A 116 24.47 23.27 -5.79
C LEU A 116 23.48 23.07 -6.94
N GLN A 117 23.63 21.95 -7.64
CA GLN A 117 22.65 21.51 -8.63
C GLN A 117 21.30 21.18 -7.93
N GLU A 118 20.19 21.45 -8.62
CA GLU A 118 18.85 20.91 -8.30
C GLU A 118 18.19 21.27 -6.96
N LEU A 119 18.50 22.43 -6.36
CA LEU A 119 17.80 22.91 -5.15
C LEU A 119 17.87 21.93 -3.97
N LEU A 120 18.95 21.14 -3.86
CA LEU A 120 19.03 20.00 -2.96
C LEU A 120 18.84 20.38 -1.47
N GLU A 121 19.45 21.48 -1.04
CA GLU A 121 19.25 22.06 0.30
C GLU A 121 17.78 22.41 0.60
N LEU A 122 17.07 22.99 -0.37
CA LEU A 122 15.66 23.35 -0.22
C LEU A 122 14.79 22.08 -0.18
N ARG A 123 15.13 21.06 -0.97
CA ARG A 123 14.46 19.75 -0.96
C ARG A 123 14.63 19.05 0.38
N GLU A 124 15.84 19.03 0.94
CA GLU A 124 16.10 18.41 2.24
C GLU A 124 15.42 19.19 3.38
N ALA A 125 15.49 20.53 3.39
CA ALA A 125 14.74 21.33 4.35
C ALA A 125 13.22 21.09 4.25
N THR A 126 12.70 20.90 3.03
CA THR A 126 11.29 20.61 2.80
C THR A 126 10.89 19.21 3.27
N LYS A 127 11.73 18.21 2.98
CA LYS A 127 11.55 16.81 3.36
C LYS A 127 11.54 16.60 4.87
N HIS A 128 12.34 17.37 5.60
CA HIS A 128 12.44 17.31 7.07
C HIS A 128 11.59 18.37 7.80
N GLY A 129 10.87 19.22 7.07
CA GLY A 129 9.87 20.12 7.65
C GLY A 129 10.43 21.42 8.25
N HIS A 130 11.66 21.79 7.92
CA HIS A 130 12.36 22.94 8.48
C HIS A 130 11.90 24.25 7.84
N LEU A 131 10.78 24.79 8.33
CA LEU A 131 10.12 25.98 7.77
C LEU A 131 11.05 27.18 7.66
N ASP A 132 11.84 27.48 8.68
CA ASP A 132 12.72 28.66 8.68
C ASP A 132 13.82 28.55 7.62
N CYS A 133 14.40 27.35 7.44
CA CYS A 133 15.34 27.06 6.36
C CYS A 133 14.65 27.23 5.00
N VAL A 134 13.45 26.68 4.82
CA VAL A 134 12.68 26.82 3.58
C VAL A 134 12.43 28.30 3.26
N LEU A 135 11.93 29.09 4.21
CA LEU A 135 11.64 30.51 4.02
C LEU A 135 12.91 31.31 3.72
N PHE A 136 14.03 30.98 4.36
CA PHE A 136 15.32 31.60 4.08
C PHE A 136 15.80 31.30 2.66
N LEU A 137 15.82 30.02 2.27
CA LEU A 137 16.30 29.57 0.96
C LEU A 137 15.44 30.12 -0.20
N LEU A 138 14.13 30.27 0.02
CA LEU A 138 13.20 30.88 -0.95
C LEU A 138 13.51 32.34 -1.26
N ARG A 139 14.21 33.08 -0.39
CA ARG A 139 14.63 34.47 -0.69
C ARG A 139 15.67 34.54 -1.79
N PHE A 140 16.44 33.48 -1.96
CA PHE A 140 17.53 33.41 -2.94
C PHE A 140 17.17 32.56 -4.16
N THR A 141 16.06 31.83 -4.11
CA THR A 141 15.69 30.84 -5.11
C THR A 141 14.49 31.31 -5.94
N LEU A 142 14.65 31.38 -7.26
CA LEU A 142 13.54 31.55 -8.19
C LEU A 142 12.99 30.17 -8.58
N LEU A 143 11.87 29.78 -7.97
CA LEU A 143 11.24 28.49 -8.25
C LEU A 143 10.41 28.52 -9.54
N GLN A 144 10.66 27.55 -10.41
CA GLN A 144 9.75 27.24 -11.51
C GLN A 144 8.48 26.58 -10.98
N ARG A 145 7.39 26.65 -11.75
CA ARG A 145 6.08 26.07 -11.37
C ARG A 145 6.19 24.56 -11.07
N SER A 146 6.99 23.83 -11.85
CA SER A 146 7.24 22.39 -11.67
C SER A 146 7.93 22.05 -10.36
N ASP A 147 8.87 22.88 -9.92
CA ASP A 147 9.65 22.62 -8.70
C ASP A 147 8.82 22.89 -7.45
N ARG A 148 7.96 23.92 -7.49
CA ARG A 148 6.97 24.15 -6.41
C ARG A 148 6.05 22.94 -6.23
N GLY A 149 5.60 22.33 -7.31
CA GLY A 149 4.77 21.13 -7.28
C GLY A 149 5.48 19.94 -6.61
N LYS A 150 6.73 19.67 -6.99
CA LYS A 150 7.55 18.61 -6.37
C LYS A 150 7.77 18.85 -4.88
N LEU A 151 8.13 20.07 -4.49
CA LEU A 151 8.35 20.43 -3.08
C LEU A 151 7.06 20.30 -2.26
N LEU A 152 5.91 20.67 -2.82
CA LEU A 152 4.61 20.47 -2.19
C LEU A 152 4.32 18.98 -1.94
N VAL A 153 4.56 18.12 -2.94
CA VAL A 153 4.38 16.67 -2.81
C VAL A 153 5.32 16.10 -1.74
N THR A 154 6.58 16.53 -1.71
CA THR A 154 7.54 16.08 -0.68
C THR A 154 7.13 16.51 0.71
N ALA A 155 6.71 17.76 0.90
CA ALA A 155 6.19 18.23 2.19
C ALA A 155 4.94 17.44 2.60
N ALA A 156 4.08 17.09 1.63
CA ALA A 156 2.87 16.36 1.88
C ALA A 156 3.10 14.90 2.29
N ALA A 157 4.01 14.21 1.58
CA ALA A 157 4.39 12.84 1.90
C ALA A 157 4.98 12.69 3.31
N ASN A 158 5.65 13.74 3.82
CA ASN A 158 6.24 13.75 5.17
C ASN A 158 5.35 14.47 6.21
N GLY A 159 4.13 14.88 5.84
CA GLY A 159 3.16 15.46 6.79
C GLY A 159 3.48 16.88 7.27
N HIS A 160 4.36 17.63 6.59
CA HIS A 160 4.80 18.96 7.01
C HIS A 160 3.82 20.05 6.56
N VAL A 161 2.73 20.22 7.31
CA VAL A 161 1.63 21.14 6.99
C VAL A 161 2.10 22.60 6.79
N ALA A 162 2.98 23.11 7.67
CA ALA A 162 3.45 24.49 7.60
C ALA A 162 4.27 24.75 6.34
N VAL A 163 5.13 23.80 5.96
CA VAL A 163 5.93 23.87 4.74
C VAL A 163 5.05 23.71 3.49
N ALA A 164 4.09 22.78 3.51
CA ALA A 164 3.15 22.60 2.41
C ALA A 164 2.34 23.88 2.10
N ARG A 165 1.93 24.65 3.13
CA ARG A 165 1.25 25.96 2.94
C ARG A 165 2.08 26.95 2.12
N VAL A 166 3.40 26.96 2.30
CA VAL A 166 4.30 27.87 1.58
C VAL A 166 4.26 27.59 0.07
N PHE A 167 4.21 26.32 -0.31
CA PHE A 167 4.22 25.91 -1.71
C PHE A 167 2.84 25.91 -2.35
N LEU A 168 1.77 25.85 -1.58
CA LEU A 168 0.38 25.77 -2.06
C LEU A 168 -0.04 26.93 -2.98
N ARG A 169 0.50 28.14 -2.74
CA ARG A 169 0.26 29.29 -3.61
C ARG A 169 1.00 29.12 -4.94
N GLY A 170 0.23 29.01 -6.03
CA GLY A 170 0.75 29.04 -7.41
C GLY A 170 1.10 27.69 -8.04
N THR A 171 0.63 26.56 -7.50
CA THR A 171 0.91 25.21 -8.03
C THR A 171 -0.28 24.59 -8.75
N ILE A 172 0.01 23.79 -9.78
CA ILE A 172 -0.97 22.97 -10.53
C ILE A 172 -0.96 21.51 -10.01
N ASP A 173 0.10 21.09 -9.31
CA ASP A 173 0.34 19.71 -8.85
C ASP A 173 -0.29 19.36 -7.49
N ALA A 174 -1.21 20.19 -6.99
CA ALA A 174 -1.84 19.94 -5.69
C ALA A 174 -2.60 18.61 -5.62
N HIS A 175 -3.00 18.06 -6.77
CA HIS A 175 -3.58 16.72 -6.86
C HIS A 175 -2.61 15.60 -6.43
N ARG A 176 -1.33 15.67 -6.84
CA ARG A 176 -0.30 14.71 -6.40
C ARG A 176 0.01 14.89 -4.93
N ALA A 177 -0.05 16.13 -4.44
CA ALA A 177 0.15 16.45 -3.04
C ALA A 177 -1.00 15.93 -2.16
N LEU A 178 -2.25 16.02 -2.61
CA LEU A 178 -3.40 15.47 -1.89
C LEU A 178 -3.28 13.94 -1.77
N ALA A 179 -2.86 13.27 -2.83
CA ALA A 179 -2.58 11.83 -2.77
C ALA A 179 -1.43 11.48 -1.82
N ALA A 180 -0.36 12.28 -1.81
CA ALA A 180 0.76 12.11 -0.87
C ALA A 180 0.37 12.45 0.59
N ALA A 181 -0.61 13.32 0.79
CA ALA A 181 -1.12 13.71 2.10
C ALA A 181 -2.09 12.70 2.72
N ALA A 182 -2.42 11.60 2.03
CA ALA A 182 -3.44 10.64 2.47
C ALA A 182 -3.19 10.05 3.88
N ALA A 183 -1.93 10.03 4.34
CA ALA A 183 -1.54 9.62 5.68
C ALA A 183 -1.70 10.71 6.76
N ASN A 184 -1.99 11.95 6.37
CA ASN A 184 -2.06 13.10 7.26
C ASN A 184 -3.41 13.82 7.11
N GLU A 185 -4.27 13.64 8.11
CA GLU A 185 -5.62 14.22 8.14
C GLU A 185 -5.61 15.75 8.09
N GLY A 186 -4.73 16.40 8.86
CA GLY A 186 -4.64 17.86 8.92
C GLY A 186 -4.25 18.47 7.57
N LEU A 187 -3.35 17.83 6.85
CA LEU A 187 -2.97 18.26 5.51
C LEU A 187 -4.02 17.91 4.45
N THR A 188 -4.66 16.75 4.57
CA THR A 188 -5.76 16.33 3.70
C THR A 188 -6.92 17.34 3.77
N ARG A 189 -7.30 17.78 4.98
CA ARG A 189 -8.29 18.86 5.20
C ARG A 189 -7.92 20.15 4.49
N LEU A 190 -6.66 20.54 4.64
CA LEU A 190 -6.14 21.78 4.04
C LEU A 190 -6.23 21.74 2.53
N LEU A 191 -5.82 20.63 1.91
CA LEU A 191 -5.82 20.45 0.47
C LEU A 191 -7.22 20.23 -0.12
N LEU A 192 -8.14 19.60 0.62
CA LEU A 192 -9.52 19.40 0.16
C LEU A 192 -10.30 20.69 0.02
N ASN A 193 -10.10 21.66 0.92
CA ASN A 193 -10.73 22.99 0.81
C ASN A 193 -10.36 23.72 -0.49
N THR A 194 -9.38 23.21 -1.24
CA THR A 194 -8.84 23.82 -2.45
C THR A 194 -9.08 23.03 -3.74
N PHE A 195 -9.48 21.75 -3.68
CA PHE A 195 -9.52 20.88 -4.87
C PHE A 195 -10.61 19.80 -4.81
N ASP A 196 -11.39 19.68 -5.88
CA ASP A 196 -12.47 18.67 -6.04
C ASP A 196 -12.16 17.56 -7.09
N PRO A 197 -11.50 17.80 -8.24
CA PRO A 197 -11.47 16.78 -9.31
C PRO A 197 -10.50 15.60 -9.13
N TYR A 198 -9.65 15.60 -8.09
CA TYR A 198 -8.58 14.59 -7.92
C TYR A 198 -8.61 13.82 -6.60
N ALA A 199 -9.69 13.95 -5.84
CA ALA A 199 -9.85 13.29 -4.55
C ALA A 199 -9.89 11.75 -4.66
N LYS A 200 -10.19 11.19 -5.84
CA LYS A 200 -10.12 9.74 -6.11
C LYS A 200 -8.78 9.14 -5.70
N LYS A 201 -7.65 9.71 -6.18
CA LYS A 201 -6.33 9.11 -5.96
C LYS A 201 -5.88 9.18 -4.51
N ALA A 202 -6.29 10.24 -3.81
CA ALA A 202 -6.07 10.38 -2.38
C ALA A 202 -6.88 9.39 -1.57
N LEU A 203 -8.14 9.17 -1.95
CA LEU A 203 -8.99 8.16 -1.32
C LEU A 203 -8.41 6.75 -1.54
N GLU A 204 -7.94 6.43 -2.74
CA GLU A 204 -7.26 5.15 -3.01
C GLU A 204 -6.07 4.94 -2.06
N LYS A 205 -5.18 5.93 -1.94
CA LYS A 205 -3.99 5.84 -1.09
C LYS A 205 -4.33 5.78 0.40
N ALA A 206 -5.37 6.49 0.83
CA ALA A 206 -5.85 6.45 2.21
C ALA A 206 -6.38 5.05 2.56
N ILE A 207 -7.14 4.44 1.64
CA ILE A 207 -7.67 3.08 1.80
C ILE A 207 -6.53 2.06 1.79
N GLU A 208 -5.60 2.13 0.83
CA GLU A 208 -4.43 1.23 0.74
C GLU A 208 -3.54 1.31 2.00
N GLY A 209 -3.35 2.51 2.56
CA GLY A 209 -2.56 2.73 3.77
C GLY A 209 -3.31 2.50 5.09
N GLY A 210 -4.62 2.21 5.04
CA GLY A 210 -5.44 2.01 6.24
C GLY A 210 -5.65 3.26 7.09
N HIS A 211 -5.58 4.46 6.49
CA HIS A 211 -5.74 5.73 7.18
C HIS A 211 -7.23 6.07 7.36
N ILE A 212 -7.89 5.42 8.32
CA ILE A 212 -9.37 5.45 8.44
C ILE A 212 -9.94 6.86 8.61
N ASP A 213 -9.29 7.74 9.37
CA ASP A 213 -9.76 9.12 9.57
C ASP A 213 -9.74 9.94 8.27
N THR A 214 -8.74 9.71 7.40
CA THR A 214 -8.66 10.39 6.10
C THR A 214 -9.64 9.79 5.10
N VAL A 215 -9.87 8.46 5.15
CA VAL A 215 -10.94 7.80 4.37
C VAL A 215 -12.30 8.37 4.76
N GLU A 216 -12.62 8.46 6.06
CA GLU A 216 -13.89 8.99 6.55
C GLU A 216 -14.12 10.42 6.07
N LEU A 217 -13.07 11.23 6.14
CA LEU A 217 -13.12 12.62 5.69
C LEU A 217 -13.32 12.74 4.18
N LEU A 218 -12.59 11.96 3.39
CA LEU A 218 -12.68 11.98 1.93
C LEU A 218 -14.02 11.44 1.44
N VAL A 219 -14.54 10.36 2.03
CA VAL A 219 -15.86 9.79 1.67
C VAL A 219 -16.99 10.79 1.94
N LYS A 220 -16.90 11.60 3.00
CA LYS A 220 -17.88 12.66 3.28
C LYS A 220 -17.76 13.86 2.35
N ALA A 221 -16.55 14.14 1.85
CA ALA A 221 -16.28 15.32 1.03
C ALA A 221 -16.54 15.12 -0.47
N VAL A 222 -16.49 13.88 -0.98
CA VAL A 222 -16.53 13.61 -2.43
C VAL A 222 -17.83 12.97 -2.89
N HIS A 223 -18.16 13.17 -4.17
CA HIS A 223 -19.34 12.55 -4.80
C HIS A 223 -19.24 11.01 -4.81
N GLU A 224 -20.39 10.33 -4.68
CA GLU A 224 -20.48 8.86 -4.59
C GLU A 224 -19.80 8.12 -5.77
N ILE A 225 -19.81 8.71 -6.96
CA ILE A 225 -19.13 8.15 -8.15
C ILE A 225 -17.62 7.97 -7.89
N ILE A 226 -17.00 8.94 -7.23
CA ILE A 226 -15.58 8.91 -6.87
C ILE A 226 -15.34 7.84 -5.81
N VAL A 227 -16.20 7.78 -4.78
CA VAL A 227 -16.15 6.75 -3.74
C VAL A 227 -16.22 5.36 -4.37
N LYS A 228 -17.25 5.10 -5.19
CA LYS A 228 -17.43 3.81 -5.87
C LYS A 228 -16.21 3.42 -6.69
N SER A 229 -15.67 4.36 -7.48
CA SER A 229 -14.51 4.08 -8.32
C SER A 229 -13.22 3.83 -7.53
N ALA A 230 -13.00 4.53 -6.42
CA ALA A 230 -11.83 4.30 -5.56
C ALA A 230 -11.92 2.95 -4.84
N PHE A 231 -13.08 2.62 -4.28
CA PHE A 231 -13.31 1.35 -3.60
C PHE A 231 -13.19 0.15 -4.56
N ARG A 232 -13.66 0.28 -5.81
CA ARG A 232 -13.48 -0.75 -6.84
C ARG A 232 -12.00 -1.10 -7.05
N GLU A 233 -11.15 -0.09 -7.18
CA GLU A 233 -9.75 -0.29 -7.55
C GLU A 233 -8.90 -0.78 -6.38
N THR A 234 -9.28 -0.38 -5.17
CA THR A 234 -8.59 -0.79 -3.94
C THR A 234 -9.05 -2.16 -3.43
N ALA A 235 -10.25 -2.63 -3.76
CA ALA A 235 -10.79 -3.91 -3.27
C ALA A 235 -9.89 -5.13 -3.57
N ALA A 236 -9.22 -5.11 -4.72
CA ALA A 236 -8.25 -6.16 -5.09
C ALA A 236 -7.03 -6.18 -4.15
N VAL A 237 -6.57 -5.01 -3.70
CA VAL A 237 -5.32 -4.85 -2.94
C VAL A 237 -5.53 -4.91 -1.42
N VAL A 238 -6.62 -4.30 -0.92
CA VAL A 238 -6.82 -4.02 0.52
C VAL A 238 -7.08 -5.28 1.34
N GLY A 239 -6.45 -5.40 2.52
CA GLY A 239 -6.69 -6.50 3.45
C GLY A 239 -8.09 -6.49 4.07
N ALA A 240 -8.57 -7.66 4.52
CA ALA A 240 -9.88 -7.80 5.13
C ALA A 240 -10.04 -6.94 6.41
N ASP A 241 -9.00 -6.84 7.23
CA ASP A 241 -9.02 -6.07 8.48
C ASP A 241 -9.18 -4.56 8.24
N THR A 242 -8.43 -4.01 7.28
CA THR A 242 -8.56 -2.61 6.89
C THR A 242 -9.97 -2.32 6.40
N MET A 243 -10.54 -3.20 5.56
CA MET A 243 -11.92 -3.03 5.10
C MET A 243 -12.93 -3.16 6.25
N ARG A 244 -12.72 -4.09 7.20
CA ARG A 244 -13.56 -4.23 8.40
C ARG A 244 -13.63 -2.92 9.17
N LEU A 245 -12.47 -2.31 9.46
CA LEU A 245 -12.38 -1.03 10.17
C LEU A 245 -13.06 0.12 9.40
N ILE A 246 -12.91 0.14 8.07
CA ILE A 246 -13.60 1.11 7.21
C ILE A 246 -15.11 0.94 7.34
N LEU A 247 -15.65 -0.28 7.21
CA LEU A 247 -17.08 -0.56 7.25
C LEU A 247 -17.71 -0.32 8.62
N GLU A 248 -16.93 -0.43 9.71
CA GLU A 248 -17.39 -0.13 11.07
C GLU A 248 -17.59 1.35 11.32
N ARG A 249 -16.75 2.20 10.72
CA ARG A 249 -16.81 3.66 10.90
C ARG A 249 -17.58 4.37 9.80
N ILE A 250 -17.65 3.79 8.60
CA ILE A 250 -18.17 4.45 7.40
C ILE A 250 -19.31 3.61 6.80
N PRO A 251 -20.57 4.06 6.88
CA PRO A 251 -21.69 3.38 6.23
C PRO A 251 -21.62 3.61 4.71
N LEU A 252 -21.11 2.63 3.98
CA LEU A 252 -21.09 2.65 2.52
C LEU A 252 -22.46 2.27 1.95
N LYS A 253 -22.84 2.89 0.83
CA LYS A 253 -24.08 2.56 0.11
C LYS A 253 -23.98 1.20 -0.59
N ASP A 254 -25.11 0.52 -0.75
CA ASP A 254 -25.22 -0.81 -1.36
C ASP A 254 -24.53 -0.94 -2.72
N LYS A 255 -24.56 0.10 -3.56
CA LYS A 255 -23.89 0.10 -4.87
C LYS A 255 -22.36 0.01 -4.76
N VAL A 256 -21.78 0.63 -3.74
CA VAL A 256 -20.34 0.57 -3.46
C VAL A 256 -20.01 -0.80 -2.89
N LEU A 257 -20.76 -1.25 -1.88
CA LEU A 257 -20.60 -2.57 -1.26
C LEU A 257 -20.68 -3.71 -2.28
N ALA A 258 -21.68 -3.69 -3.16
CA ALA A 258 -21.83 -4.65 -4.25
C ALA A 258 -20.61 -4.70 -5.17
N THR A 259 -20.05 -3.53 -5.49
CA THR A 259 -18.85 -3.44 -6.35
C THR A 259 -17.64 -4.03 -5.65
N VAL A 260 -17.44 -3.71 -4.37
CA VAL A 260 -16.33 -4.24 -3.57
C VAL A 260 -16.44 -5.76 -3.40
N LEU A 261 -17.65 -6.27 -3.17
CA LEU A 261 -17.92 -7.71 -3.04
C LEU A 261 -17.59 -8.46 -4.33
N GLN A 262 -18.04 -7.94 -5.47
CA GLN A 262 -17.77 -8.56 -6.76
C GLN A 262 -16.26 -8.64 -7.04
N ILE A 263 -15.53 -7.53 -6.87
CA ILE A 263 -14.07 -7.51 -7.10
C ILE A 263 -13.34 -8.42 -6.10
N ALA A 264 -13.76 -8.45 -4.83
CA ALA A 264 -13.16 -9.33 -3.83
C ALA A 264 -13.35 -10.81 -4.18
N ALA A 265 -14.54 -11.18 -4.70
CA ALA A 265 -14.82 -12.53 -5.17
C ALA A 265 -14.02 -12.90 -6.41
N GLU A 266 -13.95 -12.02 -7.41
CA GLU A 266 -13.15 -12.18 -8.64
C GLU A 266 -11.66 -12.37 -8.34
N ASN A 267 -11.16 -11.81 -7.23
CA ASN A 267 -9.77 -11.96 -6.75
C ASN A 267 -9.60 -13.06 -5.68
N ASN A 268 -10.62 -13.89 -5.45
CA ASN A 268 -10.63 -15.01 -4.50
C ASN A 268 -10.28 -14.61 -3.05
N LYS A 269 -10.69 -13.41 -2.62
CA LYS A 269 -10.41 -12.90 -1.26
C LYS A 269 -11.51 -13.35 -0.29
N CYS A 270 -11.49 -14.63 0.07
CA CYS A 270 -12.47 -15.28 0.95
C CYS A 270 -12.75 -14.50 2.23
N ASP A 271 -11.70 -14.09 2.96
CA ASP A 271 -11.84 -13.35 4.23
C ASP A 271 -12.55 -12.01 4.04
N LEU A 272 -12.22 -11.28 2.97
CA LEU A 272 -12.83 -9.99 2.65
C LEU A 272 -14.30 -10.16 2.27
N VAL A 273 -14.63 -11.20 1.47
CA VAL A 273 -16.02 -11.51 1.13
C VAL A 273 -16.81 -11.89 2.38
N GLN A 274 -16.23 -12.65 3.30
CA GLN A 274 -16.88 -12.99 4.56
C GLN A 274 -17.19 -11.73 5.39
N VAL A 275 -16.23 -10.81 5.54
CA VAL A 275 -16.43 -9.52 6.23
C VAL A 275 -17.56 -8.71 5.59
N LEU A 276 -17.58 -8.65 4.26
CA LEU A 276 -18.61 -7.92 3.51
C LEU A 276 -19.99 -8.53 3.75
N LEU A 277 -20.11 -9.86 3.73
CA LEU A 277 -21.37 -10.56 3.99
C LEU A 277 -21.85 -10.39 5.45
N GLU A 278 -20.93 -10.38 6.43
CA GLU A 278 -21.24 -10.13 7.84
C GLU A 278 -21.79 -8.72 8.07
N LYS A 279 -21.26 -7.72 7.34
CA LYS A 279 -21.60 -6.30 7.51
C LYS A 279 -22.71 -5.82 6.55
N CYS A 280 -23.24 -6.66 5.66
CA CYS A 280 -24.34 -6.32 4.75
C CYS A 280 -25.72 -6.70 5.35
N PRO A 281 -26.49 -5.74 5.91
CA PRO A 281 -27.79 -6.03 6.52
C PRO A 281 -28.89 -6.41 5.52
N SER A 282 -28.72 -6.12 4.22
CA SER A 282 -29.76 -6.28 3.20
C SER A 282 -30.00 -7.72 2.71
N MET A 283 -29.25 -8.71 3.21
CA MET A 283 -29.33 -10.10 2.73
C MET A 283 -30.49 -10.90 3.34
N GLU A 284 -31.04 -10.46 4.49
CA GLU A 284 -32.08 -11.21 5.21
C GLU A 284 -33.47 -11.05 4.59
N THR A 285 -33.71 -9.93 3.90
CA THR A 285 -34.96 -9.75 3.15
C THR A 285 -34.81 -10.43 1.80
N THR A 286 -35.37 -11.64 1.70
CA THR A 286 -35.54 -12.40 0.47
C THR A 286 -36.24 -11.56 -0.60
N GLY A 287 -35.48 -10.77 -1.35
CA GLY A 287 -35.92 -10.10 -2.56
C GLY A 287 -36.01 -11.11 -3.70
N ARG A 288 -36.85 -12.15 -3.55
CA ARG A 288 -37.30 -12.97 -4.67
C ARG A 288 -38.28 -12.11 -5.48
N ASN A 289 -37.78 -11.06 -6.13
CA ASN A 289 -38.52 -10.44 -7.23
C ASN A 289 -38.20 -11.22 -8.49
N VAL A 290 -38.99 -12.28 -8.64
CA VAL A 290 -39.57 -12.82 -9.87
C VAL A 290 -38.61 -13.13 -11.02
N GLY A 291 -38.49 -14.42 -11.32
CA GLY A 291 -38.49 -14.89 -12.71
C GLY A 291 -37.14 -14.98 -13.41
N TRP A 292 -36.83 -16.21 -13.80
CA TRP A 292 -35.83 -16.61 -14.77
C TRP A 292 -35.68 -15.64 -15.96
N GLY A 293 -34.43 -15.45 -16.42
CA GLY A 293 -34.12 -14.98 -17.77
C GLY A 293 -34.45 -13.52 -18.13
N GLY A 294 -35.08 -12.74 -17.25
CA GLY A 294 -35.31 -11.34 -17.55
C GLY A 294 -36.26 -10.63 -16.59
N SER A 295 -35.74 -10.12 -15.48
CA SER A 295 -36.09 -8.80 -14.93
C SER A 295 -35.24 -8.47 -13.69
N ARG A 296 -34.39 -7.45 -13.87
CA ARG A 296 -33.68 -6.63 -12.88
C ARG A 296 -33.62 -7.20 -11.46
N ILE A 297 -32.48 -7.81 -11.12
CA ILE A 297 -32.02 -7.84 -9.73
C ILE A 297 -31.95 -6.38 -9.27
N THR A 298 -32.94 -5.94 -8.49
CA THR A 298 -33.09 -4.52 -8.13
C THR A 298 -32.12 -4.12 -7.02
N ASN A 299 -31.73 -5.08 -6.18
CA ASN A 299 -30.72 -4.88 -5.14
C ASN A 299 -29.30 -5.17 -5.69
N PRO A 300 -28.41 -4.17 -5.74
CA PRO A 300 -27.04 -4.35 -6.21
C PRO A 300 -26.27 -5.47 -5.50
N ILE A 301 -26.50 -5.66 -4.20
CA ILE A 301 -25.77 -6.65 -3.38
C ILE A 301 -26.17 -8.06 -3.80
N HIS A 302 -27.46 -8.33 -3.97
CA HIS A 302 -27.95 -9.62 -4.48
C HIS A 302 -27.38 -9.93 -5.87
N SER A 303 -27.25 -8.92 -6.74
CA SER A 303 -26.68 -9.09 -8.08
C SER A 303 -25.19 -9.42 -8.01
N ALA A 304 -24.45 -8.77 -7.11
CA ALA A 304 -23.03 -9.03 -6.92
C ALA A 304 -22.78 -10.43 -6.33
N VAL A 305 -23.60 -10.87 -5.37
CA VAL A 305 -23.50 -12.22 -4.79
C VAL A 305 -23.81 -13.29 -5.83
N ALA A 306 -24.88 -13.15 -6.62
CA ALA A 306 -25.19 -14.08 -7.68
C ALA A 306 -24.07 -14.14 -8.74
N GLY A 307 -23.57 -12.98 -9.17
CA GLY A 307 -22.43 -12.89 -10.09
C GLY A 307 -21.16 -13.55 -9.54
N ALA A 308 -20.84 -13.30 -8.27
CA ALA A 308 -19.71 -13.90 -7.57
C ALA A 308 -19.86 -15.43 -7.44
N MET A 309 -21.06 -15.94 -7.18
CA MET A 309 -21.31 -17.39 -7.13
C MET A 309 -21.14 -18.03 -8.51
N PHE A 310 -21.62 -17.38 -9.57
CA PHE A 310 -21.44 -17.88 -10.94
C PHE A 310 -19.96 -17.87 -11.36
N ASP A 311 -19.23 -16.79 -11.09
CA ASP A 311 -17.79 -16.71 -11.37
C ASP A 311 -16.99 -17.77 -10.57
N ALA A 312 -17.31 -17.94 -9.29
CA ALA A 312 -16.68 -18.96 -8.46
C ALA A 312 -16.97 -20.39 -8.94
N ALA A 313 -18.17 -20.65 -9.45
CA ALA A 313 -18.53 -21.94 -10.05
C ALA A 313 -17.82 -22.20 -11.38
N ASP A 314 -17.79 -21.19 -12.26
CA ASP A 314 -17.10 -21.28 -13.57
C ASP A 314 -15.59 -21.49 -13.40
N THR A 315 -15.01 -20.97 -12.32
CA THR A 315 -13.56 -21.05 -12.04
C THR A 315 -13.18 -22.12 -11.02
N GLY A 316 -14.13 -22.88 -10.46
CA GLY A 316 -13.85 -23.97 -9.51
C GLY A 316 -13.42 -23.54 -8.10
N ARG A 317 -13.78 -22.34 -7.65
CA ARG A 317 -13.37 -21.78 -6.34
C ARG A 317 -14.29 -22.27 -5.21
N LEU A 318 -14.02 -23.48 -4.71
CA LEU A 318 -14.86 -24.16 -3.71
C LEU A 318 -15.02 -23.37 -2.40
N ASP A 319 -13.94 -22.83 -1.83
CA ASP A 319 -14.02 -22.10 -0.55
C ASP A 319 -14.88 -20.83 -0.65
N MET A 320 -14.73 -20.08 -1.74
CA MET A 320 -15.55 -18.91 -2.05
C MET A 320 -17.03 -19.29 -2.16
N LEU A 321 -17.33 -20.40 -2.84
CA LEU A 321 -18.69 -20.94 -2.91
C LEU A 321 -19.23 -21.35 -1.53
N ARG A 322 -18.43 -22.00 -0.67
CA ARG A 322 -18.86 -22.33 0.70
C ARG A 322 -19.22 -21.08 1.50
N ILE A 323 -18.47 -19.99 1.31
CA ILE A 323 -18.74 -18.72 2.00
C ILE A 323 -20.02 -18.05 1.47
N LEU A 324 -20.16 -17.94 0.14
CA LEU A 324 -21.31 -17.29 -0.48
C LEU A 324 -22.61 -18.08 -0.19
N THR A 325 -22.60 -19.39 -0.37
CA THR A 325 -23.79 -20.25 -0.20
C THR A 325 -24.36 -20.24 1.22
N LYS A 326 -23.53 -20.07 2.26
CA LYS A 326 -23.98 -19.96 3.67
C LYS A 326 -25.01 -18.84 3.90
N LYS A 327 -24.89 -17.73 3.16
CA LYS A 327 -25.76 -16.56 3.31
C LYS A 327 -26.76 -16.40 2.16
N SER A 328 -26.58 -17.13 1.05
CA SER A 328 -27.40 -16.97 -0.16
C SER A 328 -27.75 -18.29 -0.84
N ALA A 329 -28.32 -19.22 -0.09
CA ALA A 329 -28.78 -20.53 -0.58
C ALA A 329 -29.78 -20.42 -1.75
N SER A 330 -30.47 -19.28 -1.90
CA SER A 330 -31.44 -19.06 -2.96
C SER A 330 -30.87 -19.09 -4.38
N TYR A 331 -29.58 -18.81 -4.55
CA TYR A 331 -28.92 -18.83 -5.86
C TYR A 331 -28.23 -20.16 -6.16
N ALA A 332 -28.11 -21.05 -5.16
CA ALA A 332 -27.35 -22.28 -5.29
C ALA A 332 -27.88 -23.19 -6.41
N GLY A 333 -29.20 -23.22 -6.65
CA GLY A 333 -29.80 -23.98 -7.76
C GLY A 333 -29.40 -23.45 -9.14
N ASP A 334 -29.43 -22.13 -9.36
CA ASP A 334 -29.02 -21.53 -10.63
C ASP A 334 -27.49 -21.70 -10.85
N THR A 335 -26.71 -21.61 -9.77
CA THR A 335 -25.26 -21.87 -9.80
C THR A 335 -24.97 -23.34 -10.10
N LEU A 336 -25.79 -24.28 -9.59
CA LEU A 336 -25.64 -25.71 -9.86
C LEU A 336 -25.87 -26.03 -11.34
N CYS A 337 -26.93 -25.49 -11.95
CA CYS A 337 -27.15 -25.66 -13.40
C CYS A 337 -25.93 -25.21 -14.22
N ARG A 338 -25.30 -24.11 -13.81
CA ARG A 338 -24.12 -23.58 -14.48
C ARG A 338 -22.90 -24.47 -14.31
N ALA A 339 -22.70 -25.03 -13.11
CA ALA A 339 -21.63 -25.98 -12.82
C ALA A 339 -21.79 -27.30 -13.61
N VAL A 340 -23.03 -27.76 -13.81
CA VAL A 340 -23.34 -28.93 -14.67
C VAL A 340 -22.97 -28.64 -16.12
N ASN A 341 -23.40 -27.49 -16.66
CA ASN A 341 -23.08 -27.13 -18.05
C ASN A 341 -21.58 -26.93 -18.33
N ASN A 342 -20.79 -26.68 -17.30
CA ASN A 342 -19.34 -26.49 -17.39
C ASN A 342 -18.54 -27.72 -16.91
N ASP A 343 -19.20 -28.85 -16.67
CA ASP A 343 -18.61 -30.12 -16.22
C ASP A 343 -17.74 -30.01 -14.93
N GLN A 344 -18.08 -29.06 -14.04
CA GLN A 344 -17.33 -28.80 -12.80
C GLN A 344 -17.77 -29.73 -11.67
N TRP A 345 -17.37 -31.01 -11.71
CA TRP A 345 -17.88 -32.06 -10.81
C TRP A 345 -17.78 -31.73 -9.30
N GLU A 346 -16.61 -31.27 -8.84
CA GLU A 346 -16.42 -30.92 -7.41
C GLU A 346 -17.31 -29.75 -6.97
N VAL A 347 -17.58 -28.81 -7.87
CA VAL A 347 -18.53 -27.71 -7.63
C VAL A 347 -19.96 -28.24 -7.55
N GLN A 348 -20.32 -29.18 -8.42
CA GLN A 348 -21.64 -29.82 -8.39
C GLN A 348 -21.88 -30.56 -7.07
N LYS A 349 -20.90 -31.32 -6.56
CA LYS A 349 -20.99 -32.01 -5.26
C LYS A 349 -21.25 -31.02 -4.11
N LEU A 350 -20.43 -29.98 -4.02
CA LEU A 350 -20.56 -28.95 -2.99
C LEU A 350 -21.91 -28.24 -3.06
N LEU A 351 -22.35 -27.86 -4.26
CA LEU A 351 -23.63 -27.18 -4.43
C LEU A 351 -24.80 -28.13 -4.14
N LEU A 352 -24.70 -29.41 -4.45
CA LEU A 352 -25.71 -30.41 -4.09
C LEU A 352 -25.85 -30.54 -2.57
N GLU A 353 -24.74 -30.57 -1.82
CA GLU A 353 -24.75 -30.59 -0.34
C GLU A 353 -25.54 -29.40 0.22
N VAL A 354 -25.29 -28.20 -0.29
CA VAL A 354 -25.81 -26.94 0.28
C VAL A 354 -27.18 -26.55 -0.29
N CYS A 355 -27.55 -27.00 -1.50
CA CYS A 355 -28.84 -26.71 -2.11
C CYS A 355 -30.00 -27.27 -1.28
N GLU A 356 -30.99 -26.43 -0.99
CA GLU A 356 -32.23 -26.88 -0.38
C GLU A 356 -33.08 -27.69 -1.36
N ALA A 357 -33.73 -28.75 -0.87
CA ALA A 357 -34.56 -29.65 -1.68
C ALA A 357 -35.66 -28.92 -2.48
N LYS A 358 -36.19 -27.79 -1.96
CA LYS A 358 -37.23 -27.01 -2.64
C LYS A 358 -36.77 -26.45 -3.99
N TYR A 359 -35.48 -26.14 -4.15
CA TYR A 359 -34.93 -25.63 -5.41
C TYR A 359 -34.62 -26.75 -6.39
N LEU A 360 -34.14 -27.90 -5.88
CA LEU A 360 -33.81 -29.07 -6.70
C LEU A 360 -35.06 -29.72 -7.34
N LYS A 361 -36.22 -29.60 -6.69
CA LYS A 361 -37.52 -30.11 -7.20
C LYS A 361 -38.17 -29.22 -8.25
N GLU A 362 -37.62 -28.04 -8.54
CA GLU A 362 -38.16 -27.17 -9.58
C GLU A 362 -37.97 -27.85 -10.95
N ARG A 363 -39.03 -27.91 -11.78
CA ARG A 363 -39.02 -28.61 -13.08
C ARG A 363 -37.84 -28.25 -13.98
N ARG A 364 -37.32 -27.04 -13.87
CA ARG A 364 -36.15 -26.53 -14.62
C ARG A 364 -34.83 -27.21 -14.25
N MET A 365 -34.72 -27.79 -13.05
CA MET A 365 -33.52 -28.51 -12.60
C MET A 365 -33.44 -29.91 -13.18
N ALA A 366 -34.55 -30.49 -13.68
CA ALA A 366 -34.60 -31.87 -14.12
C ALA A 366 -33.48 -32.27 -15.09
N PRO A 367 -33.15 -31.48 -16.15
CA PRO A 367 -32.04 -31.83 -17.05
C PRO A 367 -30.68 -31.86 -16.34
N SER A 368 -30.45 -30.90 -15.44
CA SER A 368 -29.21 -30.85 -14.65
C SER A 368 -29.12 -32.03 -13.68
N ILE A 369 -30.22 -32.43 -13.05
CA ILE A 369 -30.24 -33.59 -12.15
C ILE A 369 -30.01 -34.89 -12.94
N THR A 370 -30.64 -35.07 -14.10
CA THR A 370 -30.41 -36.25 -14.96
C THR A 370 -28.94 -36.34 -15.39
N SER A 371 -28.35 -35.23 -15.84
CA SER A 371 -26.94 -35.17 -16.21
C SER A 371 -26.01 -35.49 -15.01
N MET A 372 -26.33 -34.98 -13.82
CA MET A 372 -25.59 -35.34 -12.60
C MET A 372 -25.73 -36.82 -12.22
N LEU A 373 -26.91 -37.42 -12.40
CA LEU A 373 -27.14 -38.85 -12.15
C LEU A 373 -26.29 -39.71 -13.09
N GLU A 374 -26.24 -39.35 -14.39
CA GLU A 374 -25.40 -40.03 -15.37
C GLU A 374 -23.90 -39.90 -15.03
N GLN A 375 -23.45 -38.71 -14.66
CA GLN A 375 -22.06 -38.46 -14.28
C GLN A 375 -21.68 -39.23 -13.00
N ALA A 376 -22.53 -39.22 -11.97
CA ALA A 376 -22.31 -39.99 -10.75
C ALA A 376 -22.28 -41.51 -11.00
N ALA A 377 -23.16 -42.01 -11.88
CA ALA A 377 -23.19 -43.41 -12.28
C ALA A 377 -21.94 -43.83 -13.07
N ALA A 378 -21.41 -42.93 -13.91
CA ALA A 378 -20.18 -43.14 -14.64
C ALA A 378 -18.95 -43.22 -13.72
N ASP A 379 -18.93 -42.44 -12.64
CA ASP A 379 -17.82 -42.35 -11.67
C ASP A 379 -17.91 -43.35 -10.50
N ASP A 380 -18.95 -44.21 -10.45
CA ASP A 380 -19.25 -45.13 -9.33
C ASP A 380 -19.44 -44.38 -7.97
N ASP A 381 -19.90 -43.12 -8.01
CA ASP A 381 -20.10 -42.27 -6.83
C ASP A 381 -21.47 -42.49 -6.18
N LEU A 382 -21.52 -43.52 -5.33
CA LEU A 382 -22.72 -43.95 -4.63
C LEU A 382 -23.30 -42.88 -3.69
N GLU A 383 -22.44 -42.08 -3.06
CA GLU A 383 -22.85 -41.09 -2.06
C GLU A 383 -23.67 -39.97 -2.72
N ILE A 384 -23.21 -39.47 -3.87
CA ILE A 384 -23.92 -38.43 -4.61
C ILE A 384 -25.25 -38.95 -5.16
N LEU A 385 -25.28 -40.18 -5.68
CA LEU A 385 -26.54 -40.81 -6.12
C LEU A 385 -27.57 -40.84 -4.98
N GLN A 386 -27.19 -41.36 -3.81
CA GLN A 386 -28.07 -41.41 -2.63
C GLN A 386 -28.52 -40.02 -2.19
N GLN A 387 -27.65 -39.01 -2.22
CA GLN A 387 -28.02 -37.64 -1.91
C GLN A 387 -29.05 -37.07 -2.90
N ILE A 388 -28.90 -37.32 -4.20
CA ILE A 388 -29.86 -36.89 -5.24
C ILE A 388 -31.23 -37.52 -4.98
N PHE A 389 -31.32 -38.84 -4.76
CA PHE A 389 -32.59 -39.50 -4.48
C PHE A 389 -33.26 -38.97 -3.20
N THR A 390 -32.46 -38.76 -2.16
CA THR A 390 -32.98 -38.24 -0.88
C THR A 390 -33.56 -36.84 -1.02
N LYS A 391 -32.90 -35.95 -1.79
CA LYS A 391 -33.35 -34.55 -1.95
C LYS A 391 -34.43 -34.37 -3.01
N CYS A 392 -34.34 -35.09 -4.13
CA CYS A 392 -35.20 -34.90 -5.30
C CYS A 392 -36.46 -35.81 -5.28
N GLY A 393 -36.39 -36.98 -4.66
CA GLY A 393 -37.49 -37.97 -4.67
C GLY A 393 -37.50 -38.81 -5.94
N GLU A 394 -38.65 -38.90 -6.62
CA GLU A 394 -38.76 -39.60 -7.92
C GLU A 394 -38.03 -38.81 -9.01
N VAL A 395 -36.97 -39.42 -9.55
CA VAL A 395 -36.19 -38.88 -10.67
C VAL A 395 -36.10 -39.96 -11.75
N ASP A 396 -36.08 -39.56 -13.02
CA ASP A 396 -35.86 -40.50 -14.12
C ASP A 396 -34.42 -41.01 -14.09
N ILE A 397 -34.27 -42.34 -14.05
CA ILE A 397 -33.02 -43.06 -13.87
C ILE A 397 -32.60 -43.87 -15.10
N GLY A 398 -33.41 -43.88 -16.17
CA GLY A 398 -33.20 -44.76 -17.32
C GLY A 398 -31.82 -44.58 -17.98
N ASP A 399 -31.44 -43.33 -18.25
CA ASP A 399 -30.17 -43.00 -18.89
C ASP A 399 -28.97 -43.22 -17.95
N ALA A 400 -29.12 -42.95 -16.65
CA ALA A 400 -28.10 -43.19 -15.63
C ALA A 400 -27.82 -44.69 -15.43
N LEU A 401 -28.86 -45.54 -15.41
CA LEU A 401 -28.71 -47.00 -15.35
C LEU A 401 -27.99 -47.54 -16.58
N GLY A 402 -28.35 -47.04 -17.76
CA GLY A 402 -27.68 -47.41 -19.02
C GLY A 402 -26.18 -47.07 -19.00
N THR A 403 -25.82 -45.92 -18.44
CA THR A 403 -24.42 -45.49 -18.28
C THR A 403 -23.67 -46.34 -17.25
N ALA A 404 -24.28 -46.64 -16.10
CA ALA A 404 -23.69 -47.52 -15.07
C ALA A 404 -23.35 -48.91 -15.61
N VAL A 405 -24.27 -49.50 -16.40
CA VAL A 405 -24.07 -50.83 -17.00
C VAL A 405 -22.95 -50.81 -18.04
N LYS A 406 -22.82 -49.74 -18.83
CA LYS A 406 -21.73 -49.60 -19.82
C LYS A 406 -20.35 -49.49 -19.17
N ASN A 407 -20.26 -48.87 -17.99
CA ASN A 407 -19.00 -48.64 -17.27
C ASN A 407 -18.66 -49.75 -16.25
N ASP A 408 -19.43 -50.84 -16.20
CA ASP A 408 -19.27 -51.94 -15.22
C ASP A 408 -19.31 -51.47 -13.74
N SER A 409 -20.11 -50.45 -13.46
CA SER A 409 -20.31 -49.88 -12.12
C SER A 409 -21.23 -50.78 -11.27
N VAL A 410 -20.75 -51.99 -10.94
CA VAL A 410 -21.52 -53.05 -10.25
C VAL A 410 -22.08 -52.59 -8.91
N LYS A 411 -21.39 -51.68 -8.20
CA LYS A 411 -21.87 -51.16 -6.90
C LYS A 411 -23.11 -50.31 -7.09
N VAL A 412 -23.06 -49.34 -8.00
CA VAL A 412 -24.21 -48.46 -8.32
C VAL A 412 -25.42 -49.29 -8.76
N VAL A 413 -25.23 -50.22 -9.70
CA VAL A 413 -26.32 -51.05 -10.23
C VAL A 413 -26.96 -51.94 -9.15
N ARG A 414 -26.22 -52.37 -8.12
CA ARG A 414 -26.76 -53.24 -7.06
C ARG A 414 -27.42 -52.51 -5.90
N SER A 415 -27.05 -51.25 -5.67
CA SER A 415 -27.39 -50.54 -4.43
C SER A 415 -28.36 -49.37 -4.64
N VAL A 416 -28.54 -48.92 -5.88
CA VAL A 416 -29.33 -47.72 -6.22
C VAL A 416 -30.50 -48.04 -7.15
N PHE A 417 -30.29 -48.92 -8.13
CA PHE A 417 -31.27 -49.32 -9.14
C PHE A 417 -31.75 -50.75 -8.88
#